data_AF-A0A840UFR3-F1
#
_entry.id   AF-A0A840UFR3-F1
#
_cell.length_a   1.000
_cell.length_b   1.000
_cell.length_c   1.000
_cell.angle_alpha   90.00
_cell.angle_beta   90.00
_cell.angle_gamma   90.00
#
_symmetry.space_group_name_H-M   'P 1'
#
loop_
_entity.id
_entity.type
_entity.pdbx_description
1 polymer ?
#
loop_
_entity_poly.entity_id
_entity_poly.type
_entity_poly.pdbx_seq_one_letter_code
_entity_poly.pdbx_strand_id
1 'polypeptide(L)'
;MRLRHIPILGLFLKYLNLYAGQGKPEHLHRVAPAPLWLDRVLVELIINLVFVALLFVAAGDGRHDLDFSGLAVSVFPSLLGFGIGVFALIFVLPDDFLTSLDKRSANTGVGSTLLVADMAFPLIYLAFGLAASAIIEEIWPSVWGQAVLLLIFLYGLTLVCDLISGIASAAYALRHRRGKQAQQEVEAVPDGEKKPEE
;
A
#
# COMPACT_ATOMS: atom_id res chain seq x y z
N MET A 1 14.44 -12.95 -15.52
CA MET A 1 15.44 -11.86 -15.56
C MET A 1 16.10 -11.77 -14.19
N ARG A 2 17.43 -11.90 -14.07
CA ARG A 2 18.15 -11.86 -12.78
C ARG A 2 18.35 -10.41 -12.31
N LEU A 3 17.30 -9.76 -11.81
CA LEU A 3 17.36 -8.41 -11.20
C LEU A 3 18.07 -8.38 -9.81
N ARG A 4 18.93 -9.36 -9.53
CA ARG A 4 19.50 -9.62 -8.19
C ARG A 4 20.85 -8.95 -7.91
N HIS A 5 21.46 -8.29 -8.89
CA HIS A 5 22.88 -7.84 -8.79
C HIS A 5 23.05 -6.36 -8.42
N ILE A 6 21.99 -5.58 -8.28
CA ILE A 6 22.09 -4.19 -7.82
C ILE A 6 21.67 -4.16 -6.35
N PRO A 7 22.58 -3.90 -5.40
CA PRO A 7 22.23 -3.79 -3.99
C PRO A 7 21.20 -2.67 -3.82
N ILE A 8 20.25 -2.85 -2.91
CA ILE A 8 19.16 -1.90 -2.61
C ILE A 8 18.15 -1.81 -3.78
N LEU A 9 18.52 -1.34 -4.96
CA LEU A 9 17.59 -1.21 -6.11
C LEU A 9 16.93 -2.55 -6.51
N GLY A 10 17.65 -3.67 -6.40
CA GLY A 10 17.08 -5.00 -6.63
C GLY A 10 15.97 -5.36 -5.64
N LEU A 11 16.02 -4.83 -4.42
CA LEU A 11 14.95 -4.99 -3.42
C LEU A 11 13.72 -4.19 -3.83
N PHE A 12 13.89 -2.91 -4.19
CA PHE A 12 12.81 -2.07 -4.68
C PHE A 12 12.07 -2.72 -5.85
N LEU A 13 12.81 -3.14 -6.88
CA LEU A 13 12.22 -3.75 -8.06
C LEU A 13 11.55 -5.10 -7.78
N LYS A 14 12.08 -5.88 -6.82
CA LYS A 14 11.46 -7.13 -6.38
C LYS A 14 10.08 -6.90 -5.76
N TYR A 15 9.97 -5.92 -4.86
CA TYR A 15 8.70 -5.63 -4.19
C TYR A 15 7.74 -4.83 -5.06
N LEU A 16 8.24 -3.98 -5.96
CA LEU A 16 7.44 -3.36 -7.01
C LEU A 16 6.82 -4.42 -7.93
N ASN A 17 7.61 -5.41 -8.36
CA ASN A 17 7.10 -6.51 -9.18
C ASN A 17 6.10 -7.41 -8.42
N LEU A 18 6.30 -7.60 -7.12
CA LEU A 18 5.34 -8.30 -6.27
C LEU A 18 4.02 -7.53 -6.14
N TYR A 19 4.09 -6.20 -5.97
CA TYR A 19 2.94 -5.31 -5.89
C TYR A 19 2.16 -5.28 -7.21
N ALA A 20 2.85 -5.08 -8.34
CA ALA A 20 2.26 -5.22 -9.67
C ALA A 20 1.64 -6.62 -9.87
N GLY A 21 2.31 -7.65 -9.37
CA GLY A 21 1.84 -9.04 -9.38
C GLY A 21 0.71 -9.36 -8.38
N GLN A 22 0.06 -8.37 -7.76
CA GLN A 22 -1.04 -8.57 -6.82
C GLN A 22 -0.66 -9.48 -5.64
N GLY A 23 0.60 -9.45 -5.21
CA GLY A 23 1.11 -10.22 -4.09
C GLY A 23 1.29 -11.71 -4.33
N LYS A 24 1.06 -12.23 -5.55
CA LYS A 24 1.26 -13.66 -5.84
C LYS A 24 2.75 -14.03 -5.66
N PRO A 25 3.09 -15.05 -4.83
CA PRO A 25 4.47 -15.40 -4.52
C PRO A 25 5.34 -15.74 -5.75
N GLU A 26 4.73 -16.23 -6.82
CA GLU A 26 5.41 -16.48 -8.11
C GLU A 26 6.10 -15.23 -8.68
N HIS A 27 5.56 -14.04 -8.38
CA HIS A 27 6.12 -12.77 -8.80
C HIS A 27 7.28 -12.27 -7.92
N LEU A 28 7.70 -13.02 -6.90
CA LEU A 28 8.99 -12.77 -6.24
C LEU A 28 10.18 -13.16 -7.14
N HIS A 29 9.94 -14.07 -8.09
CA HIS A 29 10.98 -14.65 -8.94
C HIS A 29 10.71 -14.49 -10.44
N ARG A 30 9.45 -14.27 -10.84
CA ARG A 30 9.04 -14.04 -12.22
C ARG A 30 8.45 -12.65 -12.39
N VAL A 31 8.76 -12.00 -13.51
CA VAL A 31 8.21 -10.68 -13.81
C VAL A 31 6.69 -10.80 -14.00
N ALA A 32 5.92 -9.91 -13.37
CA ALA A 32 4.48 -9.87 -13.53
C ALA A 32 4.11 -9.48 -14.98
N PRO A 33 3.02 -10.03 -15.54
CA PRO A 33 2.61 -9.72 -16.90
C PRO A 33 2.26 -8.23 -17.06
N ALA A 34 2.58 -7.66 -18.23
CA ALA A 34 2.45 -6.22 -18.51
C ALA A 34 1.07 -5.60 -18.21
N PRO A 35 -0.09 -6.28 -18.42
CA PRO A 35 -1.39 -5.71 -18.08
C PRO A 35 -1.54 -5.37 -16.59
N LEU A 36 -0.92 -6.16 -15.70
CA LEU A 36 -0.99 -5.90 -14.26
C LEU A 36 -0.13 -4.71 -13.84
N TRP A 37 1.00 -4.50 -14.52
CA TRP A 37 1.82 -3.29 -14.34
C TRP A 37 1.07 -2.03 -14.76
N LEU A 38 0.33 -2.12 -15.86
CA LEU A 38 -0.49 -1.03 -16.35
C LEU A 38 -1.54 -0.63 -15.32
N ASP A 39 -2.30 -1.61 -14.85
CA ASP A 39 -3.41 -1.41 -13.93
C ASP A 39 -2.97 -0.83 -12.57
N ARG A 40 -1.88 -1.34 -12.01
CA ARG A 40 -1.47 -1.03 -10.62
C ARG A 40 -0.36 0.00 -10.45
N VAL A 41 0.46 0.22 -11.47
CA VAL A 41 1.64 1.09 -11.31
C VAL A 41 1.56 2.27 -12.27
N LEU A 42 1.36 1.99 -13.56
CA LEU A 42 1.42 3.04 -14.57
C LEU A 42 0.25 4.02 -14.49
N VAL A 43 -0.98 3.55 -14.22
CA VAL A 43 -2.15 4.44 -14.13
C VAL A 43 -1.96 5.49 -13.02
N GLU A 44 -1.62 5.04 -11.81
CA GLU A 44 -1.38 5.95 -10.68
C GLU A 44 -0.18 6.88 -10.91
N LEU A 45 0.89 6.36 -11.51
CA LEU A 45 2.05 7.16 -11.87
C LEU A 45 1.69 8.24 -12.89
N ILE A 46 0.89 7.91 -13.91
CA ILE A 46 0.43 8.87 -14.94
C ILE A 46 -0.48 9.92 -14.30
N ILE A 47 -1.41 9.52 -13.42
CA ILE A 47 -2.27 10.47 -12.71
C ILE A 47 -1.43 11.46 -11.90
N ASN A 48 -0.46 10.96 -11.12
CA ASN A 48 0.44 11.82 -10.35
C ASN A 48 1.30 12.71 -11.25
N LEU A 49 1.81 12.19 -12.38
CA LEU A 49 2.58 12.96 -13.35
C LEU A 49 1.76 14.11 -13.95
N VAL A 50 0.50 13.83 -14.34
CA VAL A 50 -0.42 14.84 -14.85
C VAL A 50 -0.71 15.89 -13.78
N PHE A 51 -0.90 15.46 -12.53
CA PHE A 51 -1.14 16.38 -11.41
C PHE A 51 0.06 17.29 -11.14
N VAL A 52 1.29 16.75 -11.15
CA VAL A 52 2.52 17.53 -11.07
C VAL A 52 2.60 18.53 -12.22
N ALA A 53 2.40 18.09 -13.46
CA ALA A 53 2.43 18.97 -14.62
C ALA A 53 1.40 20.11 -14.50
N LEU A 54 0.18 19.80 -14.06
CA LEU A 54 -0.87 20.79 -13.84
C LEU A 54 -0.48 21.80 -12.75
N LEU A 55 0.11 21.34 -11.65
CA LEU A 55 0.59 22.22 -10.58
C LEU A 55 1.69 23.18 -11.05
N PHE A 56 2.64 22.68 -11.85
CA PHE A 56 3.70 23.52 -12.42
C PHE A 56 3.16 24.53 -13.43
N VAL A 57 2.22 24.13 -14.29
CA VAL A 57 1.55 25.05 -15.22
C VAL A 57 0.72 26.11 -14.47
N ALA A 58 -0.02 25.71 -13.43
CA ALA A 58 -0.86 26.59 -12.65
C ALA A 58 -0.06 27.54 -11.73
N ALA A 59 1.12 27.12 -11.27
CA ALA A 59 2.00 27.95 -10.46
C ALA A 59 2.68 29.08 -11.25
N GLY A 60 2.82 28.93 -12.57
CA GLY A 60 3.57 29.86 -13.44
C GLY A 60 5.05 29.99 -13.02
N ASP A 61 5.72 31.04 -13.51
CA ASP A 61 7.13 31.35 -13.15
C ASP A 61 7.30 31.85 -11.70
N GLY A 62 6.23 31.92 -10.91
CA GLY A 62 6.21 32.66 -9.64
C GLY A 62 6.53 31.86 -8.37
N ARG A 63 6.85 30.56 -8.47
CA ARG A 63 7.09 29.71 -7.28
C ARG A 63 8.39 28.92 -7.39
N HIS A 64 9.49 29.62 -7.18
CA HIS A 64 10.83 29.03 -7.08
C HIS A 64 11.21 28.57 -5.66
N ASP A 65 10.41 28.91 -4.63
CA ASP A 65 10.75 28.68 -3.22
C ASP A 65 10.08 27.46 -2.55
N LEU A 66 9.43 26.58 -3.32
CA LEU A 66 8.81 25.38 -2.73
C LEU A 66 9.85 24.26 -2.61
N ASP A 67 10.29 24.02 -1.37
CA ASP A 67 11.12 22.88 -1.02
C ASP A 67 10.27 21.60 -0.89
N PHE A 68 10.16 20.85 -1.98
CA PHE A 68 9.43 19.58 -1.99
C PHE A 68 10.24 18.43 -1.36
N SER A 69 11.57 18.56 -1.26
CA SER A 69 12.39 17.58 -0.56
C SER A 69 12.09 17.59 0.94
N GLY A 70 12.00 18.79 1.53
CA GLY A 70 11.61 19.00 2.92
C GLY A 70 10.26 18.38 3.27
N LEU A 71 9.31 18.32 2.33
CA LEU A 71 8.04 17.60 2.54
C LEU A 71 8.24 16.09 2.69
N ALA A 72 9.02 15.47 1.82
CA ALA A 72 9.31 14.04 1.92
C ALA A 72 10.07 13.73 3.22
N VAL A 73 11.09 14.53 3.56
CA VAL A 73 11.92 14.33 4.76
C VAL A 73 11.11 14.52 6.06
N SER A 74 10.13 15.42 6.07
CA SER A 74 9.29 15.65 7.26
C SER A 74 8.14 14.65 7.40
N VAL A 75 7.51 14.25 6.29
CA VAL A 75 6.29 13.41 6.31
C VAL A 75 6.60 11.92 6.24
N PHE A 76 7.53 11.50 5.37
CA PHE A 76 7.76 10.07 5.12
C PHE A 76 8.20 9.29 6.35
N PRO A 77 9.06 9.79 7.26
CA PRO A 77 9.41 9.04 8.47
C PRO A 77 8.19 8.71 9.34
N SER A 78 7.24 9.65 9.47
CA SER A 78 6.01 9.44 10.22
C SER A 78 5.11 8.39 9.55
N LEU A 79 4.97 8.46 8.22
CA LEU A 79 4.19 7.48 7.46
C LEU A 79 4.84 6.08 7.45
N LEU A 80 6.16 6.03 7.41
CA LEU A 80 6.94 4.80 7.49
C LEU A 80 6.75 4.16 8.88
N GLY A 81 6.83 4.94 9.96
CA GLY A 81 6.53 4.47 11.31
C GLY A 81 5.10 3.94 11.45
N PHE A 82 4.12 4.65 10.90
CA PHE A 82 2.73 4.19 10.82
C PHE A 82 2.61 2.85 10.07
N GLY A 83 3.17 2.77 8.87
CA GLY A 83 3.09 1.56 8.04
C GLY A 83 3.79 0.36 8.69
N ILE A 84 4.95 0.55 9.35
CA ILE A 84 5.61 -0.51 10.12
C ILE A 84 4.71 -0.97 11.28
N GLY A 85 4.09 -0.02 11.99
CA GLY A 85 3.17 -0.34 13.08
C GLY A 85 2.01 -1.21 12.62
N VAL A 86 1.38 -0.87 11.50
CA VAL A 86 0.30 -1.68 10.94
C VAL A 86 0.82 -3.03 10.42
N PHE A 87 1.97 -3.05 9.75
CA PHE A 87 2.57 -4.28 9.27
C PHE A 87 2.89 -5.26 10.40
N ALA A 88 3.35 -4.76 11.55
CA ALA A 88 3.59 -5.57 12.75
C ALA A 88 2.31 -6.21 13.30
N LEU A 89 1.17 -5.50 13.24
CA LEU A 89 -0.11 -6.04 13.70
C LEU A 89 -0.53 -7.29 12.93
N ILE A 90 -0.15 -7.42 11.66
CA ILE A 90 -0.53 -8.56 10.84
C ILE A 90 0.18 -9.84 11.25
N PHE A 91 1.40 -9.75 11.78
CA PHE A 91 2.07 -10.91 12.38
C PHE A 91 1.42 -11.39 13.68
N VAL A 92 0.61 -10.52 14.31
CA VAL A 92 -0.13 -10.85 15.54
C VAL A 92 -1.55 -11.35 15.21
N LEU A 93 -2.01 -11.22 13.96
CA LEU A 93 -3.34 -11.67 13.57
C LEU A 93 -3.42 -13.22 13.57
N PRO A 94 -4.56 -13.80 14.01
CA PRO A 94 -4.74 -15.25 14.00
C PRO A 94 -4.72 -15.84 12.57
N ASP A 95 -4.15 -17.04 12.41
CA ASP A 95 -4.08 -17.75 11.13
C ASP A 95 -5.47 -18.02 10.51
N ASP A 96 -6.49 -18.20 11.36
CA ASP A 96 -7.89 -18.36 10.94
C ASP A 96 -8.43 -17.14 10.19
N PHE A 97 -7.88 -15.95 10.48
CA PHE A 97 -8.24 -14.73 9.77
C PHE A 97 -7.58 -14.71 8.39
N LEU A 98 -6.28 -14.95 8.32
CA LEU A 98 -5.52 -14.98 7.06
C LEU A 98 -6.10 -16.02 6.10
N THR A 99 -6.40 -17.21 6.61
CA THR A 99 -7.03 -18.29 5.84
C THR A 99 -8.42 -17.89 5.34
N SER A 100 -9.17 -17.09 6.11
CA SER A 100 -10.49 -16.61 5.70
C SER A 100 -10.43 -15.51 4.63
N LEU A 101 -9.39 -14.67 4.65
CA LEU A 101 -9.12 -13.71 3.57
C LEU A 101 -8.80 -14.47 2.28
N ASP A 102 -7.98 -15.51 2.34
CA ASP A 102 -7.64 -16.31 1.15
C ASP A 102 -8.84 -17.06 0.57
N LYS A 103 -9.72 -17.59 1.42
CA LYS A 103 -11.00 -18.19 0.96
C LYS A 103 -11.92 -17.16 0.29
N ARG A 104 -11.87 -15.89 0.70
CA ARG A 104 -12.64 -14.80 0.09
C ARG A 104 -12.00 -14.23 -1.17
N SER A 105 -10.68 -14.30 -1.30
CA SER A 105 -9.95 -13.89 -2.51
C SER A 105 -10.56 -14.49 -3.77
N ALA A 106 -11.04 -15.75 -3.70
CA ALA A 106 -11.73 -16.41 -4.81
C ALA A 106 -13.00 -15.68 -5.30
N ASN A 107 -13.68 -14.92 -4.44
CA ASN A 107 -14.92 -14.19 -4.75
C ASN A 107 -14.76 -12.66 -4.79
N THR A 108 -13.80 -12.09 -4.06
CA THR A 108 -13.65 -10.63 -3.90
C THR A 108 -12.28 -10.10 -4.34
N GLY A 109 -11.34 -10.95 -4.76
CA GLY A 109 -9.99 -10.56 -5.19
C GLY A 109 -9.03 -10.18 -4.05
N VAL A 110 -9.53 -9.83 -2.86
CA VAL A 110 -8.71 -9.48 -1.68
C VAL A 110 -8.24 -10.73 -0.94
N GLY A 111 -6.98 -11.14 -1.15
CA GLY A 111 -6.32 -12.23 -0.44
C GLY A 111 -5.28 -11.74 0.58
N SER A 112 -4.84 -12.63 1.47
CA SER A 112 -3.81 -12.32 2.48
C SER A 112 -2.48 -11.91 1.84
N THR A 113 -2.14 -12.55 0.72
CA THR A 113 -0.94 -12.27 -0.08
C THR A 113 -0.97 -10.90 -0.75
N LEU A 114 -2.13 -10.50 -1.28
CA LEU A 114 -2.37 -9.16 -1.82
C LEU A 114 -2.17 -8.10 -0.74
N LEU A 115 -2.78 -8.31 0.43
CA LEU A 115 -2.67 -7.42 1.58
C LEU A 115 -1.22 -7.24 2.01
N VAL A 116 -0.42 -8.32 2.09
CA VAL A 116 1.01 -8.22 2.42
C VAL A 116 1.78 -7.40 1.40
N ALA A 117 1.50 -7.56 0.10
CA ALA A 117 2.15 -6.79 -0.95
C ALA A 117 1.74 -5.31 -0.95
N ASP A 118 0.45 -5.03 -0.75
CA ASP A 118 -0.15 -3.69 -0.68
C ASP A 118 0.33 -2.90 0.55
N MET A 119 0.99 -3.55 1.52
CA MET A 119 1.67 -2.83 2.61
C MET A 119 3.19 -2.79 2.46
N ALA A 120 3.81 -3.88 2.01
CA ALA A 120 5.26 -3.97 1.92
C ALA A 120 5.83 -3.00 0.87
N PHE A 121 5.15 -2.85 -0.27
CA PHE A 121 5.64 -1.97 -1.33
C PHE A 121 5.58 -0.48 -0.95
N PRO A 122 4.47 0.07 -0.41
CA PRO A 122 4.45 1.45 0.08
C PRO A 122 5.57 1.74 1.09
N LEU A 123 5.84 0.82 2.02
CA LEU A 123 6.94 0.98 2.99
C LEU A 123 8.32 1.07 2.33
N ILE A 124 8.58 0.19 1.37
CA ILE A 124 9.83 0.21 0.60
C ILE A 124 9.89 1.49 -0.24
N TYR A 125 8.79 1.88 -0.86
CA TYR A 125 8.73 3.12 -1.64
C TYR A 125 9.03 4.34 -0.78
N LEU A 126 8.44 4.48 0.42
CA LEU A 126 8.71 5.60 1.33
C LEU A 126 10.18 5.64 1.76
N ALA A 127 10.78 4.49 2.07
CA ALA A 127 12.20 4.41 2.44
C ALA A 127 13.12 4.83 1.28
N PHE A 128 12.82 4.36 0.07
CA PHE A 128 13.57 4.72 -1.14
C PHE A 128 13.34 6.17 -1.54
N GLY A 129 12.10 6.65 -1.44
CA GLY A 129 11.72 8.02 -1.72
C GLY A 129 12.42 8.99 -0.78
N LEU A 130 12.55 8.65 0.51
CA LEU A 130 13.31 9.46 1.47
C LEU A 130 14.78 9.58 1.07
N ALA A 131 15.44 8.46 0.73
CA ALA A 131 16.83 8.47 0.29
C ALA A 131 17.01 9.18 -1.06
N ALA A 132 16.11 8.93 -2.01
CA ALA A 132 16.12 9.55 -3.32
C ALA A 132 15.90 11.06 -3.23
N SER A 133 14.99 11.53 -2.36
CA SER A 133 14.72 12.96 -2.21
C SER A 133 15.96 13.72 -1.74
N ALA A 134 16.65 13.22 -0.71
CA ALA A 134 17.88 13.83 -0.22
C ALA A 134 19.00 13.85 -1.29
N ILE A 135 19.13 12.79 -2.09
CA ILE A 135 20.14 12.71 -3.15
C ILE A 135 19.81 13.64 -4.32
N ILE A 136 18.55 13.70 -4.74
CA ILE A 136 18.10 14.51 -5.88
C ILE A 136 18.20 16.00 -5.55
N GLU A 137 17.82 16.39 -4.33
CA GLU A 137 17.95 17.78 -3.87
C GLU A 137 19.39 18.28 -3.96
N GLU A 138 20.36 17.47 -3.51
CA GLU A 138 21.78 17.83 -3.51
C GLU A 138 22.39 17.82 -4.92
N ILE A 139 22.09 16.81 -5.73
CA ILE A 139 22.75 16.60 -7.04
C ILE A 139 22.09 17.42 -8.15
N TRP A 140 20.77 17.61 -8.08
CA TRP A 140 19.99 18.21 -9.15
C TRP A 140 19.03 19.31 -8.65
N PRO A 141 19.55 20.42 -8.08
CA PRO A 141 18.75 21.55 -7.58
C PRO A 141 18.21 22.41 -8.74
N SER A 142 17.34 21.83 -9.56
CA SER A 142 16.69 22.49 -10.69
C SER A 142 15.18 22.38 -10.58
N VAL A 143 14.45 23.16 -11.37
CA VAL A 143 12.98 23.08 -11.48
C VAL A 143 12.53 21.66 -11.82
N TRP A 144 13.28 20.96 -12.68
CA TRP A 144 12.99 19.57 -13.03
C TRP A 144 13.27 18.62 -11.86
N GLY A 145 14.33 18.85 -11.10
CA GLY A 145 14.61 18.12 -9.86
C GLY A 145 13.46 18.27 -8.85
N GLN A 146 12.98 19.50 -8.66
CA GLN A 146 11.82 19.78 -7.81
C GLN A 146 10.52 19.12 -8.30
N ALA A 147 10.31 19.04 -9.61
CA ALA A 147 9.17 18.31 -10.18
C ALA A 147 9.26 16.80 -9.89
N VAL A 148 10.46 16.21 -9.99
CA VAL A 148 10.70 14.80 -9.64
C VAL A 148 10.50 14.58 -8.14
N LEU A 149 10.98 15.47 -7.29
CA LEU A 149 10.79 15.40 -5.83
C LEU A 149 9.30 15.44 -5.46
N LEU A 150 8.54 16.35 -6.07
CA LEU A 150 7.10 16.43 -5.88
C LEU A 150 6.38 15.17 -6.39
N LEU A 151 6.80 14.62 -7.53
CA LEU A 151 6.27 13.35 -8.04
C LEU A 151 6.53 12.21 -7.07
N ILE A 152 7.76 12.12 -6.53
CA ILE A 152 8.14 11.11 -5.53
C ILE A 152 7.23 11.23 -4.31
N PHE A 153 7.04 12.45 -3.83
CA PHE A 153 6.20 12.76 -2.67
C PHE A 153 4.74 12.35 -2.88
N LEU A 154 4.12 12.80 -3.97
CA LEU A 154 2.71 12.55 -4.27
C LEU A 154 2.42 11.07 -4.52
N TYR A 155 3.28 10.39 -5.29
CA TYR A 155 3.11 8.95 -5.51
C TYR A 155 3.28 8.18 -4.20
N GLY A 156 4.17 8.62 -3.30
CA GLY A 156 4.29 8.06 -1.95
C GLY A 156 3.00 8.22 -1.13
N LEU A 157 2.33 9.37 -1.22
CA LEU A 157 1.03 9.57 -0.59
C LEU A 157 -0.06 8.69 -1.19
N THR A 158 -0.10 8.52 -2.52
CA THR A 158 -1.03 7.58 -3.18
C THR A 158 -0.87 6.18 -2.61
N LEU A 159 0.36 5.67 -2.55
CA LEU A 159 0.65 4.34 -2.03
C LEU A 159 0.26 4.18 -0.55
N VAL A 160 0.34 5.24 0.26
CA VAL A 160 -0.14 5.21 1.64
C VAL A 160 -1.67 5.19 1.70
N CYS A 161 -2.36 5.90 0.83
CA CYS A 161 -3.82 5.80 0.70
C CYS A 161 -4.24 4.38 0.34
N ASP A 162 -3.52 3.71 -0.57
CA ASP A 162 -3.80 2.32 -0.93
C ASP A 162 -3.55 1.36 0.24
N LEU A 163 -2.47 1.57 0.99
CA LEU A 163 -2.19 0.84 2.22
C LEU A 163 -3.36 0.97 3.21
N ILE A 164 -3.82 2.21 3.46
CA ILE A 164 -4.96 2.49 4.35
C ILE A 164 -6.24 1.82 3.82
N SER A 165 -6.49 1.90 2.51
CA SER A 165 -7.63 1.28 1.84
C SER A 165 -7.64 -0.24 1.98
N GLY A 166 -6.48 -0.88 1.81
CA GLY A 166 -6.28 -2.32 1.98
C GLY A 166 -6.57 -2.76 3.42
N ILE A 167 -6.05 -2.03 4.41
CA ILE A 167 -6.31 -2.28 5.83
C ILE A 167 -7.79 -2.10 6.16
N ALA A 168 -8.39 -1.00 5.72
CA ALA A 168 -9.80 -0.71 5.96
C ALA A 168 -10.68 -1.82 5.38
N SER A 169 -10.42 -2.23 4.15
CA SER A 169 -11.13 -3.33 3.48
C SER A 169 -11.03 -4.64 4.25
N ALA A 170 -9.84 -4.99 4.75
CA ALA A 170 -9.63 -6.17 5.57
C ALA A 170 -10.36 -6.07 6.93
N ALA A 171 -10.35 -4.90 7.57
CA ALA A 171 -11.04 -4.65 8.82
C ALA A 171 -12.58 -4.75 8.67
N TYR A 172 -13.14 -4.21 7.59
CA TYR A 172 -14.57 -4.34 7.28
C TYR A 172 -14.95 -5.81 7.04
N ALA A 173 -14.10 -6.57 6.34
CA ALA A 173 -14.31 -8.01 6.14
C ALA A 173 -14.34 -8.77 7.47
N LEU A 174 -13.45 -8.44 8.41
CA LEU A 174 -13.44 -9.02 9.76
C LEU A 174 -14.72 -8.69 10.54
N ARG A 175 -15.14 -7.42 10.54
CA ARG A 175 -16.32 -6.97 11.30
C ARG A 175 -17.60 -7.65 10.82
N HIS A 176 -17.77 -7.80 9.51
CA HIS A 176 -18.94 -8.47 8.95
C HIS A 176 -19.00 -9.95 9.37
N ARG A 177 -17.86 -10.62 9.56
CA ARG A 177 -17.82 -12.02 10.04
C ARG A 177 -18.26 -12.13 11.49
N ARG A 178 -17.75 -11.26 12.37
CA ARG A 178 -18.15 -11.24 13.79
C ARG A 178 -19.65 -11.00 13.95
N GLY A 179 -20.24 -10.12 13.12
CA GLY A 179 -21.69 -9.91 13.11
C GLY A 179 -22.50 -11.16 12.72
N LYS A 180 -22.05 -11.92 11.70
CA LYS A 180 -22.72 -13.16 11.29
C LYS A 180 -22.60 -14.28 12.33
N GLN A 181 -21.42 -14.42 12.96
CA GLN A 181 -21.20 -15.42 14.02
C GLN A 181 -22.04 -15.13 15.26
N ALA A 182 -22.11 -13.85 15.68
CA ALA A 182 -22.95 -13.44 16.81
C ALA A 182 -24.45 -13.69 16.53
N GLN A 183 -24.92 -13.50 15.29
CA GLN A 183 -26.31 -13.84 14.93
C GLN A 183 -26.58 -15.35 14.94
N GLN A 184 -25.64 -16.17 14.47
CA GLN A 184 -25.76 -17.63 14.50
C GLN A 184 -25.74 -18.19 15.92
N GLU A 185 -24.95 -17.61 16.83
CA GLU A 185 -24.97 -18.01 18.25
C GLU A 185 -26.27 -17.63 18.95
N VAL A 186 -26.87 -16.48 18.61
CA VAL A 186 -28.16 -16.05 19.17
C VAL A 186 -29.32 -16.93 18.66
N GLU A 187 -29.32 -17.33 17.38
CA GLU A 187 -30.31 -18.27 16.83
C GLU A 187 -30.11 -19.73 17.30
N ALA A 188 -28.90 -20.08 17.73
CA ALA A 188 -28.57 -21.43 18.22
C ALA A 188 -28.86 -21.65 19.71
N VAL A 189 -29.28 -20.62 20.46
CA VAL A 189 -29.81 -20.81 21.82
C VAL A 189 -31.17 -21.49 21.72
N PRO A 190 -31.32 -22.76 22.13
CA PRO A 190 -32.60 -23.44 22.03
C PRO A 190 -33.58 -22.80 23.03
N ASP A 191 -34.83 -22.67 22.59
CA ASP A 191 -36.01 -22.22 23.33
C ASP A 191 -36.38 -23.22 24.46
N GLY A 192 -35.43 -23.43 25.38
CA GLY A 192 -35.33 -24.60 26.23
C GLY A 192 -35.27 -24.32 27.73
N GLU A 193 -35.91 -23.25 28.20
CA GLU A 193 -36.30 -23.13 29.61
C GLU A 193 -37.77 -22.71 29.69
N LYS A 194 -38.67 -23.65 29.36
CA LYS A 194 -40.02 -23.61 29.93
C LYS A 194 -39.87 -23.84 31.44
N LYS A 195 -40.05 -22.77 32.22
CA LYS A 195 -40.30 -22.84 33.66
C LYS A 195 -41.33 -23.95 33.95
N PRO A 196 -41.10 -24.82 34.96
CA PRO A 196 -42.17 -25.65 35.48
C PRO A 196 -43.23 -24.73 36.09
N GLU A 197 -44.47 -24.92 35.66
CA GLU A 197 -45.65 -24.36 36.29
C GLU A 197 -45.76 -24.96 37.72
N GLU A 198 -45.78 -24.09 38.73
CA GLU A 198 -46.30 -24.39 40.07
C GLU A 198 -47.53 -23.51 40.32
#